data_AF-A0A8T6N5Q0-F1
#
_entry.id   AF-A0A8T6N5Q0-F1
#
_cell.length_a   1.000
_cell.length_b   1.000
_cell.length_c   1.000
_cell.angle_alpha   90.00
_cell.angle_beta   90.00
_cell.angle_gamma   90.00
#
_symmetry.space_group_name_H-M   'P 1'
#
loop_
_entity.id
_entity.type
_entity.pdbx_description
1 polymer ?
#
loop_
_entity_poly.entity_id
_entity_poly.type
_entity_poly.pdbx_seq_one_letter_code
_entity_poly.pdbx_strand_id
1 'polypeptide(L)'
;MAETDQATQPQPGTTQSGEQVPPAPQLTVQDMITLKSAIELGTQRGAWRANELTAVGSVYERLSAFITSIMPAKEENTDQGEKSDD
;
A
#
# COMPACT_ATOMS: atom_id res chain seq x y z
N MET A 1 29.78 67.81 10.68
CA MET A 1 28.60 66.96 10.96
C MET A 1 28.70 65.85 9.91
N ALA A 2 29.49 64.77 10.11
CA ALA A 2 29.28 63.65 11.05
C ALA A 2 27.81 63.22 10.99
N GLU A 3 27.43 62.07 10.43
CA GLU A 3 27.86 60.71 10.80
C GLU A 3 27.88 59.72 9.62
N THR A 4 28.99 58.98 9.55
CA THR A 4 29.08 57.57 9.16
C THR A 4 28.15 56.72 10.05
N ASP A 5 27.44 55.72 9.54
CA ASP A 5 27.44 54.37 10.16
C ASP A 5 26.71 53.26 9.37
N GLN A 6 27.47 52.18 9.16
CA GLN A 6 27.13 50.76 9.19
C GLN A 6 25.97 50.13 8.37
N ALA A 7 26.43 49.23 7.51
CA ALA A 7 25.76 47.99 7.15
C ALA A 7 25.20 47.26 8.38
N THR A 8 23.97 46.76 8.28
CA THR A 8 23.48 45.67 9.12
C THR A 8 22.77 44.67 8.22
N GLN A 9 23.48 43.58 7.94
CA GLN A 9 22.89 42.31 7.54
C GLN A 9 22.15 41.72 8.74
N PRO A 10 21.03 41.02 8.52
CA PRO A 10 20.75 39.86 9.35
C PRO A 10 20.45 38.63 8.49
N GLN A 11 21.37 37.67 8.51
CA GLN A 11 21.05 36.25 8.67
C GLN A 11 21.82 35.81 9.93
N PRO A 12 21.42 34.78 10.71
CA PRO A 12 20.46 33.71 10.40
C PRO A 12 19.44 33.41 11.52
N GLY A 13 18.41 32.62 11.18
CA GLY A 13 17.79 31.69 12.14
C GLY A 13 16.54 32.16 12.87
N THR A 14 15.37 31.85 12.30
CA THR A 14 14.18 31.49 13.08
C THR A 14 13.47 30.35 12.37
N THR A 15 13.80 29.15 12.82
CA THR A 15 12.88 28.02 13.02
C THR A 15 11.93 27.74 11.87
N GLN A 16 12.40 26.93 10.92
CA GLN A 16 11.51 25.96 10.27
C GLN A 16 10.97 25.05 11.38
N SER A 17 9.83 25.43 11.96
CA SER A 17 8.95 24.47 12.62
C SER A 17 8.45 23.56 11.51
N GLY A 18 9.26 22.55 11.18
CA GLY A 18 8.77 21.39 10.49
C GLY A 18 7.74 20.78 11.41
N GLU A 19 6.47 21.12 11.22
CA GLU A 19 5.36 20.30 11.62
C GLU A 19 5.67 18.93 11.00
N GLN A 20 6.30 18.05 11.79
CA GLN A 20 6.50 16.67 11.39
C GLN A 20 5.12 16.05 11.45
N VAL A 21 4.37 16.22 10.35
CA VAL A 21 3.16 15.45 10.10
C VAL A 21 3.56 14.00 10.29
N PRO A 22 3.03 13.30 11.30
CA PRO A 22 3.36 11.89 11.50
C PRO A 22 3.11 11.17 10.17
N PRO A 23 4.00 10.26 9.75
CA PRO A 23 3.86 9.57 8.48
C PRO A 23 2.46 8.96 8.42
N ALA A 24 1.73 9.29 7.35
CA ALA A 24 0.41 8.74 7.14
C ALA A 24 0.50 7.21 7.18
N PRO A 25 -0.47 6.51 7.78
CA PRO A 25 -0.45 5.06 7.82
C PRO A 25 -0.31 4.51 6.39
N GLN A 26 0.74 3.72 6.17
CA GLN A 26 0.99 3.03 4.90
C GLN A 26 0.54 1.59 5.02
N LEU A 27 -0.25 1.15 4.05
CA LEU A 27 -0.58 -0.25 3.85
C LEU A 27 0.37 -0.85 2.83
N THR A 28 0.93 -2.01 3.13
CA THR A 28 1.83 -2.75 2.25
C THR A 28 1.11 -3.91 1.56
N VAL A 29 1.73 -4.46 0.52
CA VAL A 29 1.26 -5.70 -0.13
C VAL A 29 1.14 -6.85 0.88
N GLN A 30 2.08 -6.90 1.84
CA GLN A 30 2.06 -7.94 2.86
C GLN A 30 0.82 -7.84 3.75
N ASP A 31 0.44 -6.62 4.15
CA ASP A 31 -0.78 -6.37 4.93
C ASP A 31 -2.03 -6.82 4.16
N MET A 32 -2.09 -6.58 2.84
CA MET A 32 -3.20 -7.01 2.00
C MET A 32 -3.33 -8.54 1.96
N ILE A 33 -2.21 -9.25 1.87
CA ILE A 33 -2.18 -10.72 1.94
C ILE A 33 -2.68 -11.19 3.31
N THR A 34 -2.25 -10.55 4.40
CA THR A 34 -2.72 -10.87 5.75
C THR A 34 -4.23 -10.64 5.91
N LEU A 35 -4.77 -9.54 5.37
CA LEU A 35 -6.21 -9.28 5.37
C LEU A 35 -6.99 -10.37 4.61
N LYS A 36 -6.49 -10.79 3.45
CA LYS A 36 -7.09 -11.89 2.67
C LYS A 36 -7.15 -13.17 3.53
N SER A 37 -6.06 -13.53 4.18
CA SER A 37 -6.02 -14.71 5.06
C SER A 37 -6.92 -14.58 6.29
N ALA A 38 -7.04 -13.39 6.88
CA ALA A 38 -7.98 -13.16 7.97
C ALA A 38 -9.44 -13.39 7.53
N ILE A 39 -9.79 -12.97 6.31
CA ILE A 39 -11.11 -13.24 5.71
C ILE A 39 -11.31 -14.75 5.49
N GLU A 40 -10.33 -15.49 4.99
CA GLU A 40 -10.47 -16.95 4.84
C GLU A 40 -10.70 -17.63 6.19
N LEU A 41 -9.88 -17.26 7.17
CA LEU A 41 -9.90 -17.84 8.51
C LEU A 41 -11.20 -17.59 9.25
N GLY A 42 -11.78 -16.39 9.16
CA GLY A 42 -13.09 -16.17 9.76
C GLY A 42 -14.21 -16.94 9.05
N THR A 43 -14.04 -17.28 7.77
CA THR A 43 -15.10 -17.92 6.97
C THR A 43 -15.14 -19.38 7.38
N GLN A 44 -13.96 -19.98 7.46
CA GLN A 44 -13.75 -21.34 7.97
C GLN A 44 -14.23 -21.49 9.42
N ARG A 45 -14.07 -20.46 10.26
CA ARG A 45 -14.52 -20.47 11.66
C ARG A 45 -15.99 -20.08 11.85
N GLY A 46 -16.69 -19.67 10.80
CA GLY A 46 -18.08 -19.20 10.91
C GLY A 46 -18.22 -17.89 11.68
N ALA A 47 -17.23 -16.99 11.58
CA ALA A 47 -17.26 -15.67 12.20
C ALA A 47 -18.33 -14.74 11.61
N TRP A 48 -18.78 -15.03 10.38
CA TRP A 48 -19.82 -14.28 9.68
C TRP A 48 -21.12 -15.07 9.56
N ARG A 49 -22.24 -14.36 9.54
CA ARG A 49 -23.56 -14.94 9.26
C ARG A 49 -23.80 -15.02 7.76
N ALA A 50 -24.78 -15.85 7.36
CA ALA A 50 -25.11 -16.08 5.95
C ALA A 50 -25.40 -14.78 5.16
N ASN A 51 -26.09 -13.83 5.80
CA ASN A 51 -26.42 -12.52 5.25
C ASN A 51 -25.19 -11.62 5.00
N GLU A 52 -24.05 -11.90 5.62
CA GLU A 52 -22.81 -11.11 5.48
C GLU A 52 -21.82 -11.74 4.48
N LEU A 53 -21.90 -13.06 4.29
CA LEU A 53 -20.95 -13.82 3.46
C LEU A 53 -20.88 -13.32 2.02
N THR A 54 -21.98 -12.86 1.43
CA THR A 54 -21.96 -12.30 0.06
C THR A 54 -21.09 -11.05 -0.02
N ALA A 55 -21.22 -10.14 0.96
CA ALA A 55 -20.44 -8.91 0.99
C ALA A 55 -18.96 -9.20 1.29
N VAL A 56 -18.69 -10.08 2.25
CA VAL A 56 -17.34 -10.52 2.63
C VAL A 56 -16.64 -11.20 1.44
N GLY A 57 -17.33 -12.12 0.75
CA GLY A 57 -16.82 -12.79 -0.45
C GLY A 57 -16.50 -11.81 -1.57
N SER A 58 -17.37 -10.83 -1.81
CA SER A 58 -17.13 -9.78 -2.82
C SER A 58 -15.89 -8.94 -2.52
N VAL A 59 -15.62 -8.64 -1.23
CA VAL A 59 -14.40 -7.93 -0.83
C VAL A 59 -13.17 -8.81 -1.01
N TYR A 60 -13.26 -10.08 -0.65
CA TYR A 60 -12.18 -11.06 -0.81
C TYR A 60 -11.75 -11.21 -2.29
N GLU A 61 -12.70 -11.28 -3.23
CA GLU A 61 -12.39 -11.38 -4.66
C GLU A 61 -11.66 -10.13 -5.17
N ARG A 62 -12.17 -8.93 -4.85
CA ARG A 62 -11.53 -7.67 -5.23
C ARG A 62 -10.14 -7.52 -4.63
N LEU A 63 -9.96 -7.91 -3.37
CA LEU A 63 -8.67 -7.90 -2.69
C LEU A 63 -7.69 -8.86 -3.39
N SER A 64 -8.13 -10.05 -3.75
CA SER A 64 -7.32 -11.03 -4.48
C SER A 64 -6.88 -10.50 -5.84
N ALA A 65 -7.81 -9.93 -6.62
CA ALA A 65 -7.50 -9.33 -7.91
C ALA A 65 -6.51 -8.15 -7.78
N PHE A 66 -6.69 -7.30 -6.76
CA PHE A 66 -5.80 -6.18 -6.49
C PHE A 66 -4.38 -6.65 -6.15
N ILE A 67 -4.25 -7.64 -5.26
CA ILE A 67 -2.95 -8.22 -4.90
C ILE A 67 -2.25 -8.79 -6.14
N THR A 68 -2.96 -9.51 -7.01
CA THR A 68 -2.39 -10.02 -8.27
C THR A 68 -1.95 -8.89 -9.20
N SER A 69 -2.71 -7.80 -9.28
CA SER A 69 -2.37 -6.65 -10.13
C SER A 69 -1.16 -5.84 -9.66
N ILE A 70 -0.88 -5.82 -8.34
CA ILE A 70 0.26 -5.08 -7.76
C ILE A 70 1.50 -5.96 -7.59
N MET A 71 1.33 -7.29 -7.58
CA MET A 71 2.47 -8.19 -7.62
C MET A 71 3.09 -8.14 -9.03
N PRO A 72 4.42 -8.09 -9.13
CA PRO A 72 5.08 -8.19 -10.43
C PRO A 72 4.61 -9.48 -11.10
N ALA A 73 4.09 -9.39 -12.31
CA ALA A 73 3.68 -10.55 -13.09
C ALA A 73 4.87 -11.50 -13.13
N LYS A 74 4.78 -12.61 -12.40
CA LYS A 74 5.70 -13.71 -12.60
C LYS A 74 5.33 -14.24 -13.97
N GLU A 75 6.19 -13.97 -14.94
CA GLU A 75 6.07 -14.46 -16.31
C GLU A 75 5.64 -15.92 -16.25
N GLU A 76 4.38 -16.17 -16.62
CA GLU A 76 3.88 -17.50 -16.88
C GLU A 76 4.59 -17.94 -18.14
N ASN A 77 5.72 -18.63 -17.97
CA ASN A 77 6.42 -19.30 -19.05
C ASN A 77 5.51 -20.43 -19.54
N THR A 78 4.59 -20.10 -20.45
CA THR A 78 3.82 -21.05 -21.24
C THR A 78 4.79 -21.73 -22.20
N ASP A 79 5.57 -22.68 -21.68
CA ASP A 79 6.21 -23.73 -22.47
C ASP A 79 5.10 -24.71 -22.89
N GLN A 80 4.33 -24.30 -23.90
CA GLN A 80 3.49 -25.20 -24.69
C GLN A 80 4.26 -25.47 -25.99
N GLY A 81 5.46 -26.06 -25.83
CA GLY A 81 6.23 -26.63 -26.93
C GLY A 81 5.59 -27.94 -27.38
N GLU A 82 5.16 -27.94 -28.64
CA GLU A 82 5.31 -29.05 -29.59
C GLU A 82 5.06 -30.48 -29.07
N LYS A 83 3.82 -30.94 -29.28
CA LYS A 83 3.57 -32.31 -29.73
C LYS A 83 2.76 -32.28 -31.04
N SER A 84 3.39 -31.73 -32.07
CA SER A 84 3.23 -32.13 -33.48
C SER A 84 4.56 -32.81 -33.82
N ASP A 85 4.60 -34.10 -34.10
CA ASP A 85 4.46 -34.74 -35.43
C ASP A 85 4.41 -36.26 -35.14
N ASP A 86 3.53 -37.03 -35.79
CA ASP A 86 3.85 -37.86 -36.97
C ASP A 86 5.02 -38.86 -36.74
#